data_AF-A0A5E4IIC8-F1
#
_entry.id   AF-A0A5E4IIC8-F1
#
_cell.length_a   1.000
_cell.length_b   1.000
_cell.length_c   1.000
_cell.angle_alpha   90.00
_cell.angle_beta   90.00
_cell.angle_gamma   90.00
#
_symmetry.space_group_name_H-M   'P 1'
#
loop_
_entity.id
_entity.type
_entity.pdbx_description
1 polymer ?
#
loop_
_entity_poly.entity_id
_entity_poly.type
_entity_poly.pdbx_seq_one_letter_code
_entity_poly.pdbx_strand_id
1 'polypeptide(L)'
;MLYPLIPDDKHPKWIIVLKILEIIGSHRSRKIAVRLKISDVDNFLLVIKILILSNLFERDISGIISEIKNKPKFRVKKNIKR
;
A
#
# COMPACT_ATOMS: atom_id res chain seq x y z
N MET A 1 2.39 8.19 22.14
CA MET A 1 1.56 9.31 21.62
C MET A 1 1.33 9.06 20.14
N LEU A 2 0.08 9.08 19.68
CA LEU A 2 -0.24 8.92 18.25
C LEU A 2 0.10 10.22 17.53
N TYR A 3 1.19 10.23 16.75
CA TYR A 3 1.54 11.37 15.90
C TYR A 3 0.42 11.62 14.89
N PRO A 4 -0.20 12.82 14.87
CA PRO A 4 -1.25 13.10 13.90
C PRO A 4 -0.72 12.87 12.48
N LEU A 5 -1.54 12.29 11.61
CA LEU A 5 -1.24 12.11 10.19
C LEU A 5 -1.32 13.45 9.43
N ILE A 6 -0.83 14.51 10.05
CA ILE A 6 -0.70 15.84 9.46
C ILE A 6 0.70 15.87 8.81
N PRO A 7 0.79 16.02 7.48
CA PRO A 7 2.06 16.14 6.79
C PRO A 7 2.90 17.28 7.38
N ASP A 8 4.14 16.98 7.73
CA ASP A 8 5.12 17.96 8.21
C ASP A 8 6.45 17.72 7.49
N ASP A 9 6.78 18.61 6.56
CA ASP A 9 7.97 18.54 5.72
C ASP A 9 9.29 18.74 6.49
N LYS A 10 9.22 19.17 7.75
CA LYS A 10 10.39 19.30 8.64
C LYS A 10 10.57 18.10 9.56
N HIS A 11 9.54 17.26 9.69
CA HIS A 11 9.62 16.09 10.56
C HIS A 11 10.36 14.92 9.87
N PRO A 12 11.43 14.36 10.46
CA PRO A 12 12.24 13.33 9.82
C PRO A 12 11.44 12.11 9.35
N LYS A 13 10.43 11.70 10.12
CA LYS A 13 9.54 10.58 9.79
C LYS A 13 8.73 10.85 8.51
N TRP A 14 8.26 12.08 8.30
CA TRP A 14 7.54 12.49 7.10
C TRP A 14 8.45 12.63 5.89
N ILE A 15 9.67 13.14 6.06
CA ILE A 15 10.68 13.18 5.00
C ILE A 15 10.97 11.76 4.47
N ILE A 16 11.09 10.78 5.38
CA ILE A 16 11.29 9.37 5.02
C ILE A 16 10.08 8.83 4.25
N VAL A 17 8.85 9.10 4.74
CA VAL A 17 7.61 8.68 4.04
C VAL A 17 7.56 9.22 2.63
N LEU A 18 7.81 10.52 2.44
CA LEU A 18 7.72 11.15 1.13
C LEU A 18 8.67 10.46 0.13
N LYS A 19 9.92 10.20 0.52
CA LYS A 19 10.88 9.46 -0.30
C LYS A 19 10.41 8.05 -0.64
N ILE A 20 9.84 7.33 0.32
CA ILE A 20 9.33 5.97 0.08
C ILE A 20 8.10 6.00 -0.84
N LEU A 21 7.17 6.93 -0.63
CA LEU A 21 5.96 7.08 -1.46
C LEU A 21 6.31 7.46 -2.91
N GLU A 22 7.34 8.28 -3.10
CA GLU A 22 7.88 8.63 -4.41
C GLU A 22 8.46 7.40 -5.12
N ILE A 23 9.24 6.58 -4.43
CA ILE A 23 9.76 5.31 -4.96
C ILE A 23 8.61 4.38 -5.38
N ILE A 24 7.58 4.20 -4.53
CA ILE A 24 6.41 3.36 -4.85
C ILE A 24 5.64 3.94 -6.04
N GLY A 25 5.48 5.26 -6.11
CA GLY A 25 4.79 5.95 -7.20
C GLY A 25 5.56 5.97 -8.52
N SER A 26 6.84 5.60 -8.53
CA SER A 26 7.69 5.69 -9.71
C SER A 26 7.23 4.80 -10.87
N HIS A 27 7.57 5.22 -12.08
CA HIS A 27 7.33 4.43 -13.30
C HIS A 27 8.01 3.05 -13.23
N ARG A 28 9.16 2.95 -12.55
CA ARG A 28 9.85 1.68 -12.29
C ARG A 28 8.99 0.73 -11.47
N SER A 29 8.41 1.20 -10.37
CA SER A 29 7.54 0.39 -9.51
C SER A 29 6.30 -0.10 -10.25
N ARG A 30 5.71 0.76 -11.10
CA ARG A 30 4.61 0.36 -12.00
C ARG A 30 5.04 -0.76 -12.95
N LYS A 31 6.20 -0.64 -13.61
CA LYS A 31 6.73 -1.70 -14.50
C LYS A 31 6.95 -3.02 -13.76
N ILE A 32 7.44 -2.97 -12.52
CA ILE A 32 7.62 -4.17 -11.68
C ILE A 32 6.26 -4.83 -11.40
N ALA A 33 5.25 -4.06 -10.98
CA ALA A 33 3.92 -4.60 -10.71
C ALA A 33 3.28 -5.27 -11.95
N VAL A 34 3.43 -4.66 -13.13
CA VAL A 34 3.00 -5.27 -14.41
C VAL A 34 3.73 -6.58 -14.67
N ARG A 35 5.06 -6.61 -14.49
CA ARG A 35 5.87 -7.84 -14.67
C ARG A 35 5.47 -8.96 -13.72
N LEU A 36 5.00 -8.61 -12.52
CA LEU A 36 4.44 -9.53 -11.53
C LEU A 36 3.01 -9.97 -11.85
N LYS A 37 2.46 -9.60 -13.01
CA LYS A 37 1.09 -9.93 -13.46
C LYS A 37 0.00 -9.44 -12.50
N ILE A 38 0.24 -8.32 -11.82
CA ILE A 38 -0.80 -7.67 -11.02
C ILE A 38 -1.81 -7.05 -11.97
N SER A 39 -3.08 -7.45 -11.84
CA SER A 39 -4.17 -7.05 -12.73
C SER A 39 -4.58 -5.58 -12.56
N ASP A 40 -4.54 -5.07 -11.32
CA ASP A 40 -4.94 -3.71 -10.97
C ASP A 40 -3.75 -3.00 -10.30
N VAL A 41 -2.82 -2.55 -11.14
CA VAL A 41 -1.55 -1.96 -10.70
C VAL A 41 -1.77 -0.68 -9.91
N ASP A 42 -2.75 0.15 -10.29
CA ASP A 42 -3.05 1.39 -9.59
C ASP A 42 -3.56 1.12 -8.17
N ASN A 43 -4.53 0.22 -8.01
CA ASN A 43 -4.98 -0.16 -6.68
C ASN A 43 -3.88 -0.85 -5.87
N PHE A 44 -3.04 -1.68 -6.49
CA PHE A 44 -1.93 -2.31 -5.80
C PHE A 44 -0.95 -1.27 -5.23
N LEU A 45 -0.50 -0.32 -6.05
CA LEU A 45 0.42 0.73 -5.59
C LEU A 45 -0.23 1.61 -4.53
N LEU A 46 -1.53 1.91 -4.65
CA LEU A 46 -2.28 2.65 -3.63
C LEU A 46 -2.31 1.91 -2.29
N VAL A 47 -2.61 0.61 -2.29
CA VAL A 47 -2.62 -0.22 -1.08
C VAL A 47 -1.23 -0.26 -0.42
N ILE A 48 -0.16 -0.42 -1.21
CA ILE A 48 1.21 -0.40 -0.66
C ILE A 48 1.52 0.94 0.00
N LYS A 49 1.13 2.08 -0.60
CA LYS A 49 1.30 3.40 0.01
C LYS A 49 0.58 3.51 1.36
N ILE A 50 -0.66 3.04 1.44
CA ILE A 50 -1.47 3.03 2.67
C ILE A 50 -0.82 2.15 3.74
N LEU A 51 -0.35 0.96 3.39
CA LEU A 51 0.30 0.03 4.31
C LEU A 51 1.59 0.61 4.87
N ILE A 52 2.44 1.21 4.04
CA ILE A 52 3.69 1.82 4.52
C ILE A 52 3.40 3.02 5.43
N LEU A 53 2.50 3.90 5.02
CA LEU A 53 2.13 5.07 5.82
C LEU A 53 1.62 4.64 7.20
N SER A 54 0.73 3.66 7.22
CA SER A 54 0.13 3.20 8.46
C SER A 54 1.12 2.47 9.36
N ASN A 55 1.96 1.59 8.81
CA ASN A 55 3.01 0.92 9.57
C ASN A 55 3.99 1.93 10.16
N LEU A 56 4.40 2.93 9.38
CA LEU A 56 5.35 3.91 9.89
C LEU A 56 4.74 4.73 11.03
N PHE A 57 3.48 5.15 10.91
CA PHE A 57 2.79 5.93 11.95
C PHE A 57 2.08 5.09 13.01
N GLU A 58 2.37 3.79 13.09
CA GLU A 58 1.79 2.86 14.08
C GLU A 58 0.26 2.94 14.12
N ARG A 59 -0.35 3.07 12.93
CA ARG A 59 -1.79 3.14 12.77
C ARG A 59 -2.35 1.75 12.56
N ASP A 60 -3.43 1.46 13.28
CA ASP A 60 -4.16 0.23 13.07
C ASP A 60 -4.80 0.24 11.67
N ILE A 61 -4.54 -0.84 10.92
CA ILE A 61 -5.01 -1.09 9.57
C ILE A 61 -5.89 -2.33 9.48
N SER A 62 -6.22 -2.95 10.61
CA SER A 62 -7.08 -4.13 10.70
C SER A 62 -8.37 -3.98 9.89
N GLY A 63 -9.02 -2.81 10.00
CA GLY A 63 -10.21 -2.45 9.23
C GLY A 63 -9.98 -2.47 7.72
N ILE A 64 -8.92 -1.82 7.22
CA ILE A 64 -8.57 -1.76 5.79
C ILE A 64 -8.21 -3.16 5.26
N ILE A 65 -7.45 -3.95 6.03
CA ILE A 65 -7.10 -5.33 5.66
C ILE A 65 -8.37 -6.18 5.54
N SER A 66 -9.32 -6.02 6.45
CA SER A 66 -10.59 -6.76 6.43
C SER A 66 -11.41 -6.43 5.17
N GLU A 67 -11.47 -5.16 4.77
CA GLU A 67 -12.14 -4.73 3.54
C GLU A 67 -11.48 -5.30 2.28
N ILE A 68 -10.13 -5.28 2.22
CA ILE A 68 -9.39 -5.84 1.07
C ILE A 68 -9.66 -7.34 0.95
N LYS A 69 -9.64 -8.08 2.06
CA LYS A 69 -9.95 -9.53 2.08
C LYS A 69 -11.38 -9.84 1.62
N ASN A 70 -12.32 -8.95 1.93
CA ASN A 70 -13.73 -9.14 1.61
C ASN A 70 -14.11 -8.68 0.19
N LYS A 71 -13.22 -7.96 -0.53
CA LYS A 71 -13.47 -7.59 -1.93
C LYS A 71 -13.25 -8.79 -2.87
N PRO A 72 -14.26 -9.16 -3.70
CA PRO A 72 -14.18 -10.33 -4.57
C PRO A 72 -13.11 -10.22 -5.68
N LYS A 73 -12.67 -9.00 -6.01
CA LYS A 73 -11.68 -8.71 -7.06
C LYS A 73 -10.24 -9.13 -6.70
N PHE A 74 -9.93 -9.32 -5.40
CA PHE A 74 -8.61 -9.71 -4.90
C PHE A 74 -8.54 -11.17 -4.42
N ARG A 75 -9.66 -11.91 -4.45
CA ARG A 75 -9.67 -13.35 -4.20
C ARG A 75 -9.00 -14.05 -5.37
N VAL A 76 -7.75 -14.50 -5.16
CA VAL A 76 -7.15 -15.54 -6.01
C VAL A 76 -8.08 -16.75 -5.96
N LYS A 77 -8.81 -17.00 -7.04
CA LYS A 77 -9.60 -18.23 -7.19
C LYS A 77 -8.61 -19.39 -7.15
N LYS A 78 -8.47 -20.02 -5.99
CA LYS A 78 -7.86 -21.35 -5.88
C LYS A 78 -8.80 -22.30 -6.62
N ASN A 79 -8.56 -22.52 -7.91
CA ASN A 79 -9.12 -23.65 -8.63
C ASN A 79 -8.45 -24.90 -8.07
N ILE A 80 -9.03 -25.45 -7.01
CA ILE A 80 -8.79 -26.83 -6.59
C ILE A 80 -9.58 -27.66 -7.60
N LYS A 81 -8.88 -28.15 -8.63
CA LYS A 81 -9.42 -29.22 -9.49
C LYS A 81 -9.63 -30.45 -8.60
N ARG A 82 -10.85 -30.98 -8.65
CA ARG A 82 -11.25 -32.29 -8.13
C ARG A 82 -10.39 -33.38 -8.74
#